data_AF-A0A2V0NXA9-F1
#
_entry.id   AF-A0A2V0NXA9-F1
#
_cell.length_a   1.000
_cell.length_b   1.000
_cell.length_c   1.000
_cell.angle_alpha   90.00
_cell.angle_beta   90.00
_cell.angle_gamma   90.00
#
_symmetry.space_group_name_H-M   'P 1'
#
loop_
_entity.id
_entity.type
_entity.pdbx_description
1 polymer ?
#
loop_
_entity_poly.entity_id
_entity_poly.type
_entity_poly.pdbx_seq_one_letter_code
_entity_poly.pdbx_strand_id
1 'polypeptide(L)'
;MQQSRLATAARPAAPAAGGPAPPPPRRAGVDAAQRSAPPALELLPGETAYFAYGSNMSPSVLTGRRRVRPRVSLPAVAPAQRLSFGMIGLPFSEPAFATLLPPGHALAAGGAGAPEAHGVVHAVSGEEWSQICRTEGVGARGVGYQVIEVELELYASGGGGGGRGGGVVRALTLQGAEASLHSSGRRALPSRRYLDLLRSGAAHHGLDPEYRAWLDSLEAYEAARAPASYGLARAAGALASGAVMLASAAPALPLVAASQLLNSAGAAAAAANGGGAGPGSEGQQGGALAAASAQLGAAAMRATWAAHDSLLSGLFGSGCSNVGPRP
;
A
#
# COMPACT_ATOMS: atom_id res chain seq x y z
N MET A 1 -81.75 0.55 56.44
CA MET A 1 -81.01 -0.58 57.07
C MET A 1 -79.55 -0.17 57.08
N GLN A 2 -79.05 0.61 58.06
CA GLN A 2 -78.74 0.28 59.46
C GLN A 2 -78.01 -1.05 59.63
N GLN A 3 -76.93 -0.99 60.44
CA GLN A 3 -75.95 -2.02 60.86
C GLN A 3 -74.63 -1.99 60.08
N SER A 4 -73.44 -2.02 60.69
CA SER A 4 -73.05 -1.90 62.09
C SER A 4 -71.55 -1.58 62.13
N ARG A 5 -71.12 -0.90 63.20
CA ARG A 5 -69.74 -0.50 63.52
C ARG A 5 -68.87 -1.73 63.82
N LEU A 6 -67.58 -1.66 63.48
CA LEU A 6 -66.48 -2.10 64.34
C LEU A 6 -65.28 -1.19 64.10
N ALA A 7 -64.68 -0.76 65.20
CA ALA A 7 -63.70 0.32 65.27
C ALA A 7 -62.25 -0.22 65.36
N THR A 8 -61.33 0.74 65.15
CA THR A 8 -59.99 0.80 65.75
C THR A 8 -58.85 0.14 64.98
N ALA A 9 -58.02 0.96 64.34
CA ALA A 9 -56.70 1.34 64.86
C ALA A 9 -56.00 2.26 63.85
N ALA A 10 -55.72 3.49 64.26
CA ALA A 10 -54.97 4.45 63.46
C ALA A 10 -53.50 3.99 63.32
N ARG A 11 -53.04 3.78 62.09
CA ARG A 11 -51.61 3.74 61.73
C ARG A 11 -51.24 5.02 60.99
N PRO A 12 -50.07 5.61 61.27
CA PRO A 12 -49.71 6.94 60.82
C PRO A 12 -49.52 7.02 59.31
N ALA A 13 -49.98 8.13 58.74
CA ALA A 13 -49.85 8.47 57.34
C ALA A 13 -48.37 8.54 56.93
N ALA A 14 -48.01 7.79 55.89
CA ALA A 14 -46.74 7.92 55.21
C ALA A 14 -46.70 9.27 54.47
N PRO A 15 -45.66 10.11 54.67
CA PRO A 15 -45.47 11.30 53.87
C PRO A 15 -45.02 10.92 52.44
N ALA A 16 -45.52 11.71 51.50
CA ALA A 16 -45.35 11.59 50.06
C ALA A 16 -43.89 11.43 49.62
N ALA A 17 -43.71 10.62 48.57
CA ALA A 17 -42.45 10.45 47.85
C ALA A 17 -41.91 11.81 47.38
N GLY A 18 -40.78 12.23 47.93
CA GLY A 18 -40.00 13.36 47.43
C GLY A 18 -39.42 13.03 46.06
N GLY A 19 -39.59 13.94 45.11
CA GLY A 19 -38.99 13.86 43.77
C GLY A 19 -37.44 13.82 43.84
N PRO A 20 -36.79 13.36 42.76
CA PRO A 20 -35.34 13.22 42.74
C PRO A 20 -34.64 14.57 42.92
N ALA A 21 -33.64 14.59 43.80
CA ALA A 21 -32.83 15.75 44.10
C ALA A 21 -32.12 16.30 42.84
N PRO A 22 -31.93 17.62 42.71
CA PRO A 22 -31.17 18.19 41.61
C PRO A 22 -29.71 17.72 41.64
N PRO A 23 -29.07 17.50 40.48
CA PRO A 23 -27.68 17.05 40.42
C PRO A 23 -26.74 18.10 41.04
N PRO A 24 -25.65 17.67 41.69
CA PRO A 24 -24.70 18.60 42.30
C PRO A 24 -24.06 19.51 41.24
N PRO A 25 -23.70 20.76 41.57
CA PRO A 25 -23.02 21.65 40.65
C PRO A 25 -21.70 21.02 40.21
N ARG A 26 -21.46 20.97 38.90
CA ARG A 26 -20.20 20.50 38.30
C ARG A 26 -19.06 21.29 38.92
N ARG A 27 -18.17 20.60 39.63
CA ARG A 27 -16.89 21.17 40.04
C ARG A 27 -16.10 21.50 38.77
N ALA A 28 -16.06 22.79 38.42
CA ALA A 28 -15.04 23.31 37.55
C ALA A 28 -13.71 23.21 38.29
N GLY A 29 -12.87 22.26 37.89
CA GLY A 29 -11.60 22.02 38.54
C GLY A 29 -10.73 21.10 37.70
N VAL A 30 -9.71 21.72 37.10
CA VAL A 30 -8.36 21.18 36.89
C VAL A 30 -8.25 19.82 36.22
N ASP A 31 -8.24 19.82 34.88
CA ASP A 31 -7.35 18.97 34.05
C ASP A 31 -7.34 19.46 32.58
N ALA A 32 -7.23 20.78 32.39
CA ALA A 32 -7.00 21.37 31.07
C ALA A 32 -5.48 21.46 30.72
N ALA A 33 -4.64 20.75 31.47
CA ALA A 33 -3.18 20.86 31.41
C ALA A 33 -2.50 19.51 31.15
N GLN A 34 -2.87 18.85 30.06
CA GLN A 34 -1.99 17.92 29.31
C GLN A 34 -2.64 17.58 27.98
N ARG A 35 -2.85 18.59 27.12
CA ARG A 35 -2.88 18.32 25.69
C ARG A 35 -1.43 18.00 25.31
N SER A 36 -1.07 16.72 25.42
CA SER A 36 0.15 16.20 24.81
C SER A 36 0.22 16.74 23.38
N ALA A 37 1.37 17.30 23.01
CA ALA A 37 1.61 17.70 21.63
C ALA A 37 1.18 16.57 20.68
N PRO A 38 0.65 16.88 19.48
CA PRO A 38 0.38 15.85 18.49
C PRO A 38 1.65 14.99 18.30
N PRO A 39 1.53 13.70 18.00
CA PRO A 39 2.66 12.83 17.77
C PRO A 39 3.32 13.31 16.49
N ALA A 40 4.28 14.20 16.65
CA ALA A 40 5.25 14.46 15.61
C ALA A 40 6.03 13.16 15.41
N LEU A 41 6.23 12.76 14.16
CA LEU A 41 7.15 11.68 13.84
C LEU A 41 8.57 12.19 14.09
N GLU A 42 9.07 12.04 15.32
CA GLU A 42 10.46 12.32 15.64
C GLU A 42 11.32 11.13 15.23
N LEU A 43 12.23 11.33 14.28
CA LEU A 43 13.20 10.33 13.85
C LEU A 43 14.41 10.32 14.79
N LEU A 44 14.85 9.14 15.18
CA LEU A 44 16.12 8.94 15.88
C LEU A 44 17.29 9.03 14.89
N PRO A 45 18.53 9.28 15.37
CA PRO A 45 19.71 9.24 14.51
C PRO A 45 19.81 7.92 13.73
N GLY A 46 19.91 8.02 12.40
CA GLY A 46 19.98 6.85 11.51
C GLY A 46 18.62 6.24 11.13
N GLU A 47 17.51 6.84 11.56
CA GLU A 47 16.18 6.48 11.06
C GLU A 47 15.78 7.25 9.80
N THR A 48 14.92 6.62 9.02
CA THR A 48 14.28 7.15 7.82
C THR A 48 12.77 7.12 8.01
N ALA A 49 12.08 8.21 7.69
CA ALA A 49 10.64 8.21 7.53
C ALA A 49 10.28 7.57 6.18
N TYR A 50 9.61 6.42 6.21
CA TYR A 50 9.15 5.68 5.03
C TYR A 50 7.63 5.72 4.92
N PHE A 51 7.10 6.32 3.86
CA PHE A 51 5.65 6.33 3.58
C PHE A 51 5.21 5.12 2.77
N ALA A 52 4.34 4.30 3.36
CA ALA A 52 3.68 3.18 2.71
C ALA A 52 2.23 3.53 2.38
N TYR A 53 1.83 3.31 1.13
CA TYR A 53 0.46 3.52 0.62
C TYR A 53 -0.14 2.26 -0.02
N GLY A 54 0.64 1.16 -0.03
CA GLY A 54 0.30 -0.12 -0.65
C GLY A 54 0.33 -1.25 0.36
N SER A 55 0.82 -2.42 -0.05
CA SER A 55 0.87 -3.63 0.79
C SER A 55 1.69 -3.47 2.07
N ASN A 56 2.68 -2.55 2.10
CA ASN A 56 3.51 -2.29 3.28
C ASN A 56 2.77 -1.58 4.42
N MET A 57 1.55 -1.08 4.20
CA MET A 57 0.69 -0.67 5.32
C MET A 57 0.26 -1.87 6.18
N SER A 58 0.32 -3.10 5.65
CA SER A 58 -0.10 -4.30 6.38
C SER A 58 1.06 -4.85 7.22
N PRO A 59 0.87 -5.09 8.54
CA PRO A 59 1.90 -5.71 9.38
C PRO A 59 2.30 -7.12 8.90
N SER A 60 1.36 -7.89 8.33
CA SER A 60 1.65 -9.22 7.76
C SER A 60 2.66 -9.17 6.60
N VAL A 61 2.79 -8.02 5.96
CA VAL A 61 3.64 -7.78 4.82
C VAL A 61 4.94 -7.11 5.24
N LEU A 62 4.87 -5.97 5.94
CA LEU A 62 6.04 -5.21 6.34
C LEU A 62 6.87 -5.97 7.39
N THR A 63 6.23 -6.39 8.49
CA THR A 63 6.90 -7.14 9.55
C THR A 63 7.01 -8.62 9.26
N GLY A 64 5.97 -9.22 8.65
CA GLY A 64 6.00 -10.64 8.31
C GLY A 64 6.94 -10.96 7.14
N ARG A 65 6.56 -10.57 5.93
CA ARG A 65 7.29 -10.95 4.70
C ARG A 65 8.61 -10.19 4.51
N ARG A 66 8.62 -8.87 4.73
CA ARG A 66 9.82 -8.03 4.53
C ARG A 66 10.78 -8.04 5.72
N ARG A 67 10.30 -8.50 6.88
CA ARG A 67 11.06 -8.58 8.14
C ARG A 67 11.54 -7.21 8.63
N VAL A 68 10.71 -6.18 8.44
CA VAL A 68 10.95 -4.80 8.87
C VAL A 68 10.07 -4.49 10.08
N ARG A 69 10.68 -3.98 11.16
CA ARG A 69 10.04 -3.70 12.44
C ARG A 69 10.13 -2.19 12.74
N PRO A 70 9.23 -1.38 12.14
CA PRO A 70 9.26 0.05 12.36
C PRO A 70 9.07 0.37 13.84
N ARG A 71 9.81 1.37 14.35
CA ARG A 71 9.68 1.82 15.75
C ARG A 71 8.34 2.51 15.99
N VAL A 72 7.95 3.36 15.04
CA VAL A 72 6.70 4.14 15.07
C VAL A 72 6.04 4.04 13.71
N SER A 73 4.72 3.92 13.70
CA SER A 73 3.90 3.93 12.48
C SER A 73 2.70 4.84 12.70
N LEU A 74 2.56 5.90 11.90
CA LEU A 74 1.50 6.90 12.04
C LEU A 74 0.72 7.04 10.73
N PRO A 75 -0.62 7.13 10.77
CA PRO A 75 -1.40 7.42 9.58
C PRO A 75 -1.14 8.85 9.09
N ALA A 76 -1.06 9.00 7.77
CA ALA A 76 -0.74 10.27 7.13
C ALA A 76 -1.43 10.42 5.77
N VAL A 77 -1.55 11.65 5.29
CA VAL A 77 -1.99 11.99 3.93
C VAL A 77 -0.82 12.54 3.13
N ALA A 78 -0.73 12.21 1.85
CA ALA A 78 0.14 12.84 0.86
C ALA A 78 -0.72 13.69 -0.11
N PRO A 79 -0.93 15.01 0.17
CA PRO A 79 -1.88 15.85 -0.57
C PRO A 79 -1.60 15.93 -2.08
N ALA A 80 -0.32 15.99 -2.42
CA ALA A 80 0.16 16.08 -3.79
C ALA A 80 0.20 14.73 -4.54
N GLN A 81 -0.36 13.66 -3.97
CA GLN A 81 -0.29 12.31 -4.54
C GLN A 81 -1.68 11.69 -4.68
N ARG A 82 -1.84 10.81 -5.67
CA ARG A 82 -3.01 9.97 -5.90
C ARG A 82 -2.58 8.52 -5.99
N LEU A 83 -3.32 7.64 -5.31
CA LEU A 83 -3.11 6.21 -5.46
C LEU A 83 -3.50 5.78 -6.88
N SER A 84 -2.68 4.91 -7.47
CA SER A 84 -2.92 4.30 -8.76
C SER A 84 -2.56 2.82 -8.69
N PHE A 85 -3.23 1.97 -9.47
CA PHE A 85 -2.79 0.60 -9.73
C PHE A 85 -2.14 0.53 -11.13
N GLY A 86 -1.25 1.48 -11.41
CA GLY A 86 -0.56 1.59 -12.68
C GLY A 86 0.70 0.75 -12.77
N MET A 87 1.29 0.32 -11.65
CA MET A 87 2.52 -0.47 -11.66
C MET A 87 2.26 -1.85 -12.27
N ILE A 88 3.00 -2.20 -13.33
CA ILE A 88 2.80 -3.45 -14.05
C ILE A 88 3.15 -4.63 -13.15
N GLY A 89 2.21 -5.56 -13.01
CA GLY A 89 2.45 -6.88 -12.45
C GLY A 89 2.24 -7.98 -13.47
N LEU A 90 2.16 -9.22 -12.97
CA LEU A 90 1.98 -10.40 -13.79
C LEU A 90 0.51 -10.53 -14.23
N PRO A 91 0.23 -10.74 -15.53
CA PRO A 91 -1.11 -11.01 -16.00
C PRO A 91 -1.80 -12.11 -15.16
N PHE A 92 -3.11 -11.99 -14.97
CA PHE A 92 -4.00 -12.97 -14.31
C PHE A 92 -3.85 -13.23 -12.81
N SER A 93 -2.67 -13.02 -12.25
CA SER A 93 -2.40 -13.29 -10.84
C SER A 93 -2.43 -12.00 -10.03
N GLU A 94 -1.47 -11.12 -10.30
CA GLU A 94 -1.37 -9.78 -9.72
C GLU A 94 -1.09 -8.78 -10.85
N PRO A 95 -2.10 -8.43 -11.66
CA PRO A 95 -1.88 -7.68 -12.89
C PRO A 95 -1.45 -6.23 -12.66
N ALA A 96 -1.72 -5.71 -11.47
CA ALA A 96 -1.37 -4.36 -11.09
C ALA A 96 -1.00 -4.24 -9.61
N PHE A 97 -0.01 -3.39 -9.35
CA PHE A 97 0.42 -2.99 -8.01
C PHE A 97 0.25 -1.48 -7.80
N ALA A 98 0.25 -1.07 -6.53
CA ALA A 98 0.07 0.32 -6.17
C ALA A 98 1.27 1.18 -6.62
N THR A 99 1.00 2.41 -7.07
CA THR A 99 1.98 3.47 -7.25
C THR A 99 1.34 4.81 -6.87
N LEU A 100 2.15 5.85 -6.71
CA LEU A 100 1.68 7.23 -6.53
C LEU A 100 1.87 8.02 -7.81
N LEU A 101 0.84 8.80 -8.17
CA LEU A 101 0.86 9.67 -9.33
C LEU A 101 0.39 11.08 -8.93
N PRO A 102 0.80 12.12 -9.67
CA PRO A 102 0.33 13.47 -9.41
C PRO A 102 -1.20 13.59 -9.62
N PRO A 103 -1.85 14.61 -9.04
CA PRO A 103 -3.25 14.90 -9.29
C PRO A 103 -3.53 15.08 -10.78
N GLY A 104 -4.69 14.59 -11.25
CA GLY A 104 -5.08 14.67 -12.66
C GLY A 104 -4.44 13.64 -13.59
N HIS A 105 -3.54 12.78 -13.10
CA HIS A 105 -2.95 11.73 -13.93
C HIS A 105 -4.00 10.69 -14.37
N ALA A 106 -4.01 10.32 -15.65
CA ALA A 106 -5.04 9.45 -16.27
C ALA A 106 -5.17 8.04 -15.63
N LEU A 107 -4.10 7.58 -14.99
CA LEU A 107 -4.01 6.29 -14.30
C LEU A 107 -4.38 6.36 -12.81
N ALA A 108 -4.71 7.53 -12.26
CA ALA A 108 -5.16 7.62 -10.86
C ALA A 108 -6.39 6.72 -10.63
N ALA A 109 -6.41 5.98 -9.53
CA ALA A 109 -7.54 5.17 -9.14
C ALA A 109 -8.71 6.11 -8.79
N GLY A 110 -9.87 5.94 -9.45
CA GLY A 110 -10.99 6.89 -9.36
C GLY A 110 -10.92 8.06 -10.34
N GLY A 111 -9.91 8.10 -11.23
CA GLY A 111 -9.79 9.12 -12.28
C GLY A 111 -9.70 10.54 -11.73
N ALA A 112 -10.46 11.47 -12.31
CA ALA A 112 -10.47 12.87 -11.89
C ALA A 112 -10.97 13.08 -10.44
N GLY A 113 -11.79 12.15 -9.93
CA GLY A 113 -12.31 12.17 -8.56
C GLY A 113 -11.45 11.41 -7.55
N ALA A 114 -10.22 11.01 -7.92
CA ALA A 114 -9.32 10.32 -7.02
C ALA A 114 -9.02 11.17 -5.77
N PRO A 115 -9.25 10.65 -4.55
CA PRO A 115 -8.88 11.34 -3.32
C PRO A 115 -7.36 11.39 -3.17
N GLU A 116 -6.89 12.30 -2.33
CA GLU A 116 -5.47 12.35 -1.93
C GLU A 116 -5.02 11.01 -1.36
N ALA A 117 -3.77 10.63 -1.60
CA ALA A 117 -3.28 9.34 -1.16
C ALA A 117 -3.10 9.32 0.36
N HIS A 118 -3.83 8.45 1.06
CA HIS A 118 -3.60 8.19 2.48
C HIS A 118 -2.71 6.95 2.62
N GLY A 119 -1.95 6.91 3.70
CA GLY A 119 -1.04 5.82 3.98
C GLY A 119 -0.54 5.86 5.41
N VAL A 120 0.60 5.21 5.62
CA VAL A 120 1.25 5.08 6.92
C VAL A 120 2.71 5.49 6.76
N VAL A 121 3.16 6.43 7.59
CA VAL A 121 4.58 6.74 7.70
C VAL A 121 5.20 5.91 8.81
N HIS A 122 6.25 5.18 8.46
CA HIS A 122 7.00 4.31 9.33
C HIS A 122 8.37 4.92 9.64
N ALA A 123 8.73 5.04 10.91
CA ALA A 123 10.12 5.27 11.30
C ALA A 123 10.87 3.94 11.26
N VAL A 124 11.80 3.79 10.32
CA VAL A 124 12.61 2.58 10.12
C VAL A 124 14.09 2.90 10.21
N SER A 125 14.91 1.96 10.66
CA SER A 125 16.37 2.11 10.62
C SER A 125 16.92 2.15 9.20
N GLY A 126 18.15 2.63 9.01
CA GLY A 126 18.84 2.59 7.71
C GLY A 126 18.98 1.17 7.12
N GLU A 127 19.16 0.15 7.98
CA GLU A 127 19.21 -1.25 7.53
C GLU A 127 17.85 -1.73 7.02
N GLU A 128 16.78 -1.42 7.75
CA GLU A 128 15.41 -1.74 7.35
C GLU A 128 14.99 -0.99 6.08
N TRP A 129 15.40 0.26 5.92
CA TRP A 129 15.20 1.01 4.69
C TRP A 129 15.88 0.31 3.50
N SER A 130 17.12 -0.15 3.70
CA SER A 130 17.87 -0.90 2.68
C SER A 130 17.20 -2.24 2.36
N GLN A 131 16.65 -2.92 3.37
CA GLN A 131 15.85 -4.14 3.21
C GLN A 131 14.59 -3.88 2.39
N ILE A 132 13.85 -2.81 2.67
CA ILE A 132 12.67 -2.39 1.89
C ILE A 132 13.06 -2.19 0.44
N CYS A 133 14.08 -1.37 0.17
CA CYS A 133 14.56 -1.11 -1.18
C CYS A 133 14.90 -2.41 -1.94
N ARG A 134 15.62 -3.33 -1.29
CA ARG A 134 16.02 -4.61 -1.90
C ARG A 134 14.82 -5.49 -2.23
N THR A 135 13.85 -5.61 -1.33
CA THR A 135 12.66 -6.47 -1.52
C THR A 135 11.65 -5.90 -2.52
N GLU A 136 11.68 -4.59 -2.75
CA GLU A 136 10.81 -3.90 -3.72
C GLU A 136 11.47 -3.76 -5.10
N GLY A 137 12.70 -4.28 -5.26
CA GLY A 137 13.45 -4.20 -6.51
C GLY A 137 13.95 -2.80 -6.85
N VAL A 138 14.10 -1.93 -5.85
CA VAL A 138 14.70 -0.60 -6.00
C VAL A 138 16.20 -0.77 -6.26
N GLY A 139 16.69 -0.22 -7.37
CA GLY A 139 18.13 -0.28 -7.68
C GLY A 139 18.48 -0.07 -9.14
N ALA A 140 17.52 -0.26 -10.05
CA ALA A 140 17.68 0.06 -11.46
C ALA A 140 17.09 1.44 -11.79
N ARG A 141 17.89 2.34 -12.34
CA ARG A 141 17.41 3.67 -12.74
C ARG A 141 16.34 3.53 -13.83
N GLY A 142 15.16 4.09 -13.58
CA GLY A 142 14.07 4.20 -14.56
C GLY A 142 13.23 2.94 -14.76
N VAL A 143 13.38 1.90 -13.93
CA VAL A 143 12.59 0.66 -13.98
C VAL A 143 12.25 0.21 -12.56
N GLY A 144 11.11 -0.45 -12.38
CA GLY A 144 10.66 -0.91 -11.08
C GLY A 144 10.10 0.23 -10.25
N TYR A 145 10.33 0.15 -8.93
CA TYR A 145 10.14 1.30 -8.05
C TYR A 145 11.40 2.16 -7.99
N GLN A 146 11.21 3.47 -8.01
CA GLN A 146 12.22 4.47 -7.68
C GLN A 146 11.89 5.14 -6.34
N VAL A 147 12.92 5.63 -5.64
CA VAL A 147 12.73 6.40 -4.41
C VAL A 147 12.42 7.84 -4.78
N ILE A 148 11.35 8.37 -4.22
CA ILE A 148 11.03 9.80 -4.24
C ILE A 148 10.84 10.30 -2.81
N GLU A 149 10.93 11.61 -2.64
CA GLU A 149 10.54 12.25 -1.40
C GLU A 149 9.13 12.84 -1.54
N VAL A 150 8.33 12.73 -0.48
CA VAL A 150 6.97 13.26 -0.41
C VAL A 150 6.79 14.03 0.88
N GLU A 151 5.99 15.08 0.80
CA GLU A 151 5.49 15.81 1.96
C GLU A 151 4.19 15.17 2.43
N LEU A 152 4.11 14.90 3.73
CA LEU A 152 2.99 14.24 4.38
C LEU A 152 2.36 15.13 5.45
N GLU A 153 1.06 15.06 5.58
CA GLU A 153 0.32 15.59 6.73
C GLU A 153 -0.10 14.44 7.65
N LEU A 154 0.41 14.45 8.88
CA LEU A 154 0.04 13.46 9.88
C LEU A 154 -1.39 13.70 10.38
N TYR A 155 -2.06 12.61 10.76
CA TYR A 155 -3.36 12.71 11.40
C TYR A 155 -3.21 13.28 12.81
N ALA A 156 -4.19 14.06 13.24
CA ALA A 156 -4.27 14.57 14.60
C ALA A 156 -4.39 13.42 15.61
N SER A 157 -3.68 13.53 16.73
CA SER A 157 -3.81 12.55 17.82
C SER A 157 -5.12 12.68 18.58
N GLY A 158 -5.64 11.55 19.05
CA GLY A 158 -6.77 11.50 19.98
C GLY A 158 -8.16 11.65 19.36
N GLY A 159 -8.26 11.80 18.04
CA GLY A 159 -9.53 11.78 17.32
C GLY A 159 -9.75 10.43 16.66
N GLY A 160 -10.71 9.64 17.15
CA GLY A 160 -11.25 8.52 16.38
C GLY A 160 -11.93 9.06 15.13
N GLY A 161 -11.19 9.20 14.03
CA GLY A 161 -11.69 9.72 12.76
C GLY A 161 -10.74 10.74 12.14
N GLY A 162 -9.77 10.25 11.34
CA GLY A 162 -9.27 10.84 10.08
C GLY A 162 -8.76 12.28 10.01
N GLY A 163 -8.91 13.09 11.05
CA GLY A 163 -8.65 14.52 11.02
C GLY A 163 -7.16 14.83 10.85
N ARG A 164 -6.84 15.80 10.00
CA ARG A 164 -5.48 16.35 9.84
C ARG A 164 -5.11 17.22 11.04
N GLY A 165 -3.81 17.39 11.27
CA GLY A 165 -3.29 18.27 12.32
C GLY A 165 -2.21 17.66 13.20
N GLY A 166 -1.66 16.50 12.82
CA GLY A 166 -0.52 15.88 13.50
C GLY A 166 0.83 16.52 13.19
N GLY A 167 0.88 17.47 12.26
CA GLY A 167 2.10 18.10 11.75
C GLY A 167 2.45 17.65 10.33
N VAL A 168 3.50 18.24 9.75
CA VAL A 168 4.00 17.93 8.42
C VAL A 168 5.33 17.19 8.52
N VAL A 169 5.51 16.15 7.72
CA VAL A 169 6.72 15.32 7.69
C VAL A 169 7.18 15.10 6.25
N ARG A 170 8.48 15.25 5.99
CA ARG A 170 9.09 14.79 4.73
C ARG A 170 9.48 13.32 4.88
N ALA A 171 9.05 12.48 3.95
CA ALA A 171 9.29 11.04 3.98
C ALA A 171 9.78 10.55 2.62
N LEU A 172 10.57 9.48 2.64
CA LEU A 172 10.87 8.71 1.45
C LEU A 172 9.71 7.77 1.14
N THR A 173 9.44 7.57 -0.14
CA THR A 173 8.49 6.57 -0.60
C THR A 173 8.95 5.96 -1.91
N LEU A 174 8.24 4.92 -2.34
CA LEU A 174 8.51 4.23 -3.59
C LEU A 174 7.49 4.69 -4.62
N GLN A 175 7.90 4.96 -5.84
CA GLN A 175 7.01 5.28 -6.95
C GLN A 175 7.37 4.39 -8.14
N GLY A 176 6.38 3.84 -8.84
CA GLY A 176 6.64 3.11 -10.08
C GLY A 176 7.26 4.04 -11.13
N ALA A 177 8.42 3.67 -11.65
CA ALA A 177 9.04 4.39 -12.76
C ALA A 177 8.18 4.26 -14.02
N GLU A 178 8.18 5.27 -14.89
CA GLU A 178 7.31 5.34 -16.08
C GLU A 178 7.41 4.09 -16.97
N ALA A 179 8.62 3.56 -17.17
CA ALA A 179 8.82 2.34 -17.95
C ALA A 179 8.17 1.08 -17.33
N SER A 180 7.81 1.12 -16.06
CA SER A 180 7.15 0.04 -15.34
C SER A 180 5.67 0.30 -15.07
N LEU A 181 5.13 1.39 -15.59
CA LEU A 181 3.70 1.66 -15.56
C LEU A 181 3.01 1.07 -16.78
N HIS A 182 1.76 0.64 -16.57
CA HIS A 182 0.82 0.38 -17.65
C HIS A 182 0.68 1.62 -18.52
N SER A 183 0.39 1.44 -19.81
CA SER A 183 0.13 2.57 -20.69
C SER A 183 -1.07 3.39 -20.19
N SER A 184 -1.08 4.70 -20.43
CA SER A 184 -2.04 5.64 -19.83
C SER A 184 -3.53 5.32 -20.09
N GLY A 185 -3.82 4.53 -21.12
CA GLY A 185 -5.17 4.02 -21.44
C GLY A 185 -5.55 2.71 -20.73
N ARG A 186 -4.64 2.12 -19.96
CA ARG A 186 -4.76 0.79 -19.35
C ARG A 186 -4.80 0.90 -17.82
N ARG A 187 -5.99 1.16 -17.28
CA ARG A 187 -6.24 1.09 -15.83
C ARG A 187 -6.43 -0.36 -15.41
N ALA A 188 -5.32 -1.08 -15.25
CA ALA A 188 -5.36 -2.43 -14.72
C ALA A 188 -5.89 -2.44 -13.28
N LEU A 189 -6.68 -3.47 -12.94
CA LEU A 189 -7.26 -3.66 -11.62
C LEU A 189 -6.28 -4.43 -10.73
N PRO A 190 -6.13 -4.10 -9.43
CA PRO A 190 -5.34 -4.92 -8.51
C PRO A 190 -6.00 -6.27 -8.25
N SER A 191 -5.22 -7.30 -7.90
CA SER A 191 -5.79 -8.57 -7.46
C SER A 191 -6.60 -8.39 -6.17
N ARG A 192 -7.63 -9.23 -5.94
CA ARG A 192 -8.39 -9.22 -4.69
C ARG A 192 -7.48 -9.38 -3.47
N ARG A 193 -6.55 -10.34 -3.54
CA ARG A 193 -5.55 -10.59 -2.49
C ARG A 193 -4.74 -9.33 -2.18
N TYR A 194 -4.28 -8.61 -3.21
CA TYR A 194 -3.49 -7.40 -3.03
C TYR A 194 -4.31 -6.26 -2.43
N LEU A 195 -5.53 -6.03 -2.93
CA LEU A 195 -6.40 -4.99 -2.42
C LEU A 195 -6.80 -5.21 -0.96
N ASP A 196 -7.01 -6.46 -0.54
CA ASP A 196 -7.27 -6.81 0.86
C ASP A 196 -6.08 -6.53 1.78
N LEU A 197 -4.83 -6.53 1.27
CA LEU A 197 -3.66 -6.06 2.04
C LEU A 197 -3.74 -4.55 2.31
N LEU A 198 -4.16 -3.76 1.32
CA LEU A 198 -4.32 -2.31 1.50
C LEU A 198 -5.44 -2.02 2.51
N ARG A 199 -6.60 -2.67 2.36
CA ARG A 199 -7.75 -2.52 3.26
C ARG A 199 -7.42 -2.91 4.69
N SER A 200 -6.76 -4.05 4.89
CA SER A 200 -6.36 -4.51 6.23
C SER A 200 -5.33 -3.59 6.88
N GLY A 201 -4.34 -3.10 6.11
CA GLY A 201 -3.36 -2.12 6.60
C GLY A 201 -4.01 -0.78 6.96
N ALA A 202 -4.92 -0.30 6.11
CA ALA A 202 -5.68 0.92 6.35
C ALA A 202 -6.54 0.83 7.63
N ALA A 203 -7.22 -0.31 7.81
CA ALA A 203 -7.99 -0.58 9.03
C ALA A 203 -7.10 -0.69 10.27
N HIS A 204 -5.97 -1.39 10.16
CA HIS A 204 -5.03 -1.59 11.28
C HIS A 204 -4.48 -0.27 11.82
N HIS A 205 -4.12 0.66 10.93
CA HIS A 205 -3.55 1.95 11.31
C HIS A 205 -4.61 3.05 11.51
N GLY A 206 -5.90 2.73 11.43
CA GLY A 206 -6.97 3.69 11.66
C GLY A 206 -6.98 4.85 10.65
N LEU A 207 -6.74 4.54 9.37
CA LEU A 207 -6.88 5.53 8.29
C LEU A 207 -8.31 6.12 8.27
N ASP A 208 -8.42 7.28 7.63
CA ASP A 208 -9.67 8.04 7.53
C ASP A 208 -10.85 7.16 7.06
N PRO A 209 -12.03 7.22 7.71
CA PRO A 209 -13.19 6.40 7.35
C PRO A 209 -13.66 6.60 5.90
N GLU A 210 -13.64 7.82 5.36
CA GLU A 210 -14.06 8.08 3.98
C GLU A 210 -13.04 7.49 2.99
N TYR A 211 -11.74 7.63 3.28
CA TYR A 211 -10.70 7.00 2.47
C TYR A 211 -10.79 5.47 2.49
N ARG A 212 -11.11 4.88 3.65
CA ARG A 212 -11.34 3.43 3.77
C ARG A 212 -12.57 2.98 3.00
N ALA A 213 -13.68 3.71 3.10
CA ALA A 213 -14.88 3.45 2.29
C ALA A 213 -14.57 3.56 0.78
N TRP A 214 -13.74 4.53 0.39
CA TRP A 214 -13.25 4.64 -0.97
C TRP A 214 -12.39 3.42 -1.38
N LEU A 215 -11.44 2.96 -0.56
CA LEU A 215 -10.69 1.72 -0.82
C LEU A 215 -11.59 0.48 -0.93
N ASP A 216 -12.66 0.41 -0.13
CA ASP A 216 -13.64 -0.66 -0.18
C ASP A 216 -14.49 -0.62 -1.45
N SER A 217 -14.72 0.56 -2.01
CA SER A 217 -15.41 0.74 -3.30
C SER A 217 -14.59 0.32 -4.53
N LEU A 218 -13.26 0.21 -4.39
CA LEU A 218 -12.39 -0.16 -5.51
C LEU A 218 -12.65 -1.59 -5.98
N GLU A 219 -12.75 -1.73 -7.30
CA GLU A 219 -12.93 -3.02 -7.97
C GLU A 219 -11.62 -3.82 -7.95
N ALA A 220 -11.71 -5.09 -7.57
CA ALA A 220 -10.60 -6.04 -7.69
C ALA A 220 -10.69 -6.78 -9.02
N TYR A 221 -9.54 -7.11 -9.60
CA TYR A 221 -9.47 -8.02 -10.72
C TYR A 221 -10.01 -9.40 -10.32
N GLU A 222 -11.03 -9.84 -11.04
CA GLU A 222 -11.54 -11.19 -11.03
C GLU A 222 -11.24 -11.79 -12.41
N ALA A 223 -10.27 -12.70 -12.48
CA ALA A 223 -10.10 -13.52 -13.69
C ALA A 223 -11.43 -14.17 -13.99
N ALA A 224 -12.08 -13.76 -15.09
CA ALA A 224 -13.49 -13.92 -15.38
C ALA A 224 -14.06 -15.24 -14.82
N ARG A 225 -15.26 -15.17 -14.24
CA ARG A 225 -16.09 -16.34 -13.88
C ARG A 225 -16.42 -17.15 -15.15
N ALA A 226 -15.44 -17.86 -15.69
CA ALA A 226 -15.68 -18.95 -16.59
C ALA A 226 -16.40 -20.04 -15.76
N PRO A 227 -17.49 -20.63 -16.25
CA PRO A 227 -18.17 -21.72 -15.56
C PRO A 227 -17.18 -22.80 -15.11
N ALA A 228 -17.51 -23.56 -14.07
CA ALA A 228 -16.62 -24.60 -13.51
C ALA A 228 -16.08 -25.61 -14.56
N SER A 229 -16.76 -25.75 -15.71
CA SER A 229 -16.34 -26.53 -16.88
C SER A 229 -15.07 -26.03 -17.58
N TYR A 230 -14.60 -24.80 -17.29
CA TYR A 230 -13.40 -24.21 -17.88
C TYR A 230 -12.15 -24.32 -16.99
N GLY A 231 -12.18 -25.12 -15.91
CA GLY A 231 -11.01 -25.32 -15.03
C GLY A 231 -9.75 -25.75 -15.79
N LEU A 232 -9.90 -26.62 -16.79
CA LEU A 232 -8.81 -27.07 -17.67
C LEU A 232 -8.33 -25.94 -18.59
N ALA A 233 -9.24 -25.10 -19.11
CA ALA A 233 -8.90 -23.95 -19.94
C ALA A 233 -8.18 -22.85 -19.15
N ARG A 234 -8.52 -22.64 -17.87
CA ARG A 234 -7.79 -21.74 -16.96
C ARG A 234 -6.39 -22.24 -16.65
N ALA A 235 -6.24 -23.54 -16.36
CA ALA A 235 -4.94 -24.15 -16.15
C ALA A 235 -4.08 -24.06 -17.44
N ALA A 236 -4.67 -24.35 -18.59
CA ALA A 236 -4.01 -24.23 -19.89
C ALA A 236 -3.64 -22.78 -20.22
N GLY A 237 -4.50 -21.81 -19.93
CA GLY A 237 -4.23 -20.38 -20.10
C GLY A 237 -3.12 -19.87 -19.19
N ALA A 238 -3.09 -20.30 -17.93
CA ALA A 238 -2.01 -19.98 -16.99
C ALA A 238 -0.68 -20.61 -17.44
N LEU A 239 -0.69 -21.86 -17.92
CA LEU A 239 0.48 -22.53 -18.49
C LEU A 239 0.95 -21.87 -19.79
N ALA A 240 0.03 -21.50 -20.69
CA ALA A 240 0.34 -20.80 -21.93
C ALA A 240 0.92 -19.40 -21.66
N SER A 241 0.39 -18.69 -20.66
CA SER A 241 0.92 -17.40 -20.23
C SER A 241 2.28 -17.53 -19.56
N GLY A 242 2.47 -18.57 -18.75
CA GLY A 242 3.77 -18.93 -18.19
C GLY A 242 4.79 -19.30 -19.27
N ALA A 243 4.36 -20.02 -20.32
CA ALA A 243 5.19 -20.37 -21.46
C ALA A 243 5.54 -19.14 -22.33
N VAL A 244 4.57 -18.24 -22.57
CA VAL A 244 4.80 -16.95 -23.23
C VAL A 244 5.76 -16.11 -22.38
N MET A 245 5.61 -16.07 -21.06
CA MET A 245 6.50 -15.34 -20.15
C MET A 245 7.92 -15.93 -20.16
N LEU A 246 8.06 -17.26 -20.11
CA LEU A 246 9.35 -17.96 -20.26
C LEU A 246 10.00 -17.67 -21.60
N ALA A 247 9.24 -17.73 -22.70
CA ALA A 247 9.74 -17.42 -24.04
C ALA A 247 10.12 -15.94 -24.21
N SER A 248 9.35 -15.02 -23.61
CA SER A 248 9.57 -13.57 -23.67
C SER A 248 10.75 -13.13 -22.79
N ALA A 249 10.98 -13.83 -21.68
CA ALA A 249 12.10 -13.57 -20.76
C ALA A 249 13.39 -14.29 -21.18
N ALA A 250 13.32 -15.34 -22.02
CA ALA A 250 14.47 -16.12 -22.48
C ALA A 250 15.64 -15.29 -23.04
N PRO A 251 15.43 -14.21 -23.82
CA PRO A 251 16.53 -13.37 -24.30
C PRO A 251 17.23 -12.56 -23.19
N ALA A 252 16.55 -12.30 -22.07
CA ALA A 252 17.08 -11.52 -20.96
C ALA A 252 17.82 -12.38 -19.91
N LEU A 253 17.54 -13.69 -19.84
CA LEU A 253 18.16 -14.61 -18.88
C LEU A 253 19.70 -14.66 -18.94
N PRO A 254 20.36 -14.70 -20.12
CA PRO A 254 21.82 -14.69 -20.20
C PRO A 254 22.42 -13.38 -19.66
N LEU A 255 21.74 -12.25 -19.89
CA LEU A 255 22.20 -10.93 -19.46
C LEU A 255 22.00 -10.72 -17.95
N VAL A 256 20.89 -11.21 -17.38
CA VAL A 256 20.67 -11.23 -15.93
C VAL A 256 21.71 -12.14 -15.26
N ALA A 257 21.94 -13.34 -15.78
CA ALA A 257 22.96 -14.25 -15.25
C ALA A 257 24.37 -13.66 -15.34
N ALA A 258 24.73 -13.04 -16.46
CA ALA A 258 26.00 -12.34 -16.63
C ALA A 258 26.13 -11.17 -15.65
N SER A 259 25.07 -10.39 -15.43
CA SER A 259 25.08 -9.28 -14.46
C SER A 259 25.26 -9.74 -13.02
N GLN A 260 24.63 -10.86 -12.62
CA GLN A 260 24.79 -11.42 -11.28
C GLN A 260 26.19 -12.03 -11.09
N LEU A 261 26.72 -12.71 -12.11
CA LEU A 261 28.08 -13.24 -12.08
C LEU A 261 29.11 -12.11 -11.94
N LEU A 262 28.98 -11.04 -12.74
CA LEU A 262 29.86 -9.87 -12.65
C LEU A 262 29.76 -9.16 -11.30
N ASN A 263 28.54 -9.00 -10.76
CA ASN A 263 28.34 -8.41 -9.43
C ASN A 263 28.94 -9.28 -8.32
N SER A 264 28.79 -10.61 -8.41
CA SER A 264 29.37 -11.54 -7.43
C SER A 264 30.89 -11.60 -7.50
N ALA A 265 31.47 -11.50 -8.71
CA ALA A 265 32.91 -11.43 -8.92
C ALA A 265 33.49 -10.09 -8.43
N GLY A 266 32.80 -8.98 -8.67
CA GLY A 266 33.17 -7.65 -8.16
C GLY A 266 33.10 -7.58 -6.63
N ALA A 267 32.06 -8.16 -6.02
CA ALA A 267 31.94 -8.25 -4.57
C ALA A 267 33.04 -9.12 -3.94
N ALA A 268 33.39 -10.25 -4.58
CA ALA A 268 34.49 -11.11 -4.13
C ALA A 268 35.86 -10.42 -4.26
N ALA A 269 36.09 -9.67 -5.35
CA ALA A 269 37.32 -8.90 -5.56
C ALA A 269 37.45 -7.73 -4.57
N ALA A 270 36.36 -7.02 -4.28
CA ALA A 270 36.33 -5.94 -3.29
C ALA A 270 36.57 -6.45 -1.86
N ALA A 271 36.05 -7.64 -1.52
CA ALA A 271 36.30 -8.30 -0.24
C ALA A 271 37.74 -8.80 -0.09
N ALA A 272 38.38 -9.22 -1.20
CA ALA A 272 39.77 -9.69 -1.21
C ALA A 272 40.80 -8.54 -1.09
N ASN A 273 40.47 -7.33 -1.57
CA ASN A 273 41.41 -6.21 -1.69
C ASN A 273 41.39 -5.20 -0.52
N GLY A 274 40.70 -5.47 0.59
CA GLY A 274 40.92 -4.76 1.86
C GLY A 274 41.07 -3.24 1.76
N GLY A 275 40.11 -2.54 1.12
CA GLY A 275 39.96 -1.08 1.19
C GLY A 275 41.01 -0.25 0.42
N GLY A 276 40.56 0.37 -0.69
CA GLY A 276 41.26 1.51 -1.30
C GLY A 276 41.22 1.52 -2.83
N ALA A 277 40.08 1.84 -3.44
CA ALA A 277 40.03 2.21 -4.85
C ALA A 277 39.11 3.43 -5.02
N GLY A 278 39.65 4.50 -5.62
CA GLY A 278 38.95 5.78 -5.82
C GLY A 278 37.74 5.67 -6.76
N PRO A 279 36.76 6.58 -6.65
CA PRO A 279 35.52 6.51 -7.42
C PRO A 279 35.76 7.07 -8.82
N GLY A 280 35.89 6.21 -9.84
CA GLY A 280 36.19 6.68 -11.19
C GLY A 280 35.46 5.99 -12.34
N SER A 281 35.50 4.66 -12.41
CA SER A 281 35.13 3.98 -13.68
C SER A 281 34.44 2.62 -13.51
N GLU A 282 34.74 1.86 -12.45
CA GLU A 282 34.17 0.52 -12.25
C GLU A 282 32.69 0.55 -11.83
N GLY A 283 32.29 1.51 -10.98
CA GLY A 283 30.89 1.69 -10.57
C GLY A 283 29.96 2.15 -11.70
N GLN A 284 30.51 2.75 -12.76
CA GLN A 284 29.74 3.30 -13.87
C GLN A 284 29.39 2.22 -14.92
N GLN A 285 30.30 1.27 -15.17
CA GLN A 285 30.04 0.13 -16.07
C GLN A 285 29.09 -0.90 -15.43
N GLY A 286 29.27 -1.23 -14.15
CA GLY A 286 28.34 -2.09 -13.41
C GLY A 286 26.92 -1.50 -13.32
N GLY A 287 26.83 -0.17 -13.12
CA GLY A 287 25.56 0.56 -13.15
C GLY A 287 24.88 0.55 -14.52
N ALA A 288 25.64 0.70 -15.61
CA ALA A 288 25.11 0.67 -16.97
C ALA A 288 24.56 -0.71 -17.36
N LEU A 289 25.29 -1.79 -17.03
CA LEU A 289 24.85 -3.17 -17.25
C LEU A 289 23.59 -3.51 -16.45
N ALA A 290 23.52 -3.09 -15.18
CA ALA A 290 22.34 -3.28 -14.35
C ALA A 290 21.11 -2.51 -14.90
N ALA A 291 21.31 -1.27 -15.36
CA ALA A 291 20.26 -0.48 -15.98
C ALA A 291 19.75 -1.11 -17.29
N ALA A 292 20.65 -1.57 -18.16
CA ALA A 292 20.29 -2.25 -19.41
C ALA A 292 19.51 -3.55 -19.14
N SER A 293 19.96 -4.36 -18.18
CA SER A 293 19.28 -5.59 -17.75
C SER A 293 17.85 -5.31 -17.25
N ALA A 294 17.67 -4.26 -16.44
CA ALA A 294 16.36 -3.88 -15.96
C ALA A 294 15.43 -3.36 -17.07
N GLN A 295 15.96 -2.55 -18.00
CA GLN A 295 15.20 -2.07 -19.16
C GLN A 295 14.72 -3.23 -20.05
N LEU A 296 15.55 -4.24 -20.25
CA LEU A 296 15.17 -5.48 -20.95
C LEU A 296 14.07 -6.23 -20.20
N GLY A 297 14.16 -6.33 -18.87
CA GLY A 297 13.10 -6.92 -18.04
C GLY A 297 11.76 -6.19 -18.19
N ALA A 298 11.78 -4.84 -18.16
CA ALA A 298 10.58 -4.03 -18.38
C ALA A 298 10.00 -4.21 -19.79
N ALA A 299 10.86 -4.29 -20.81
CA ALA A 299 10.45 -4.54 -22.18
C ALA A 299 9.82 -5.93 -22.35
N ALA A 300 10.42 -6.97 -21.75
CA ALA A 300 9.87 -8.32 -21.73
C ALA A 300 8.50 -8.38 -21.05
N MET A 301 8.31 -7.61 -19.97
CA MET A 301 7.01 -7.50 -19.31
C MET A 301 5.97 -6.81 -20.20
N ARG A 302 6.32 -5.71 -20.89
CA ARG A 302 5.42 -5.09 -21.87
C ARG A 302 5.07 -6.03 -23.02
N ALA A 303 6.05 -6.77 -23.53
CA ALA A 303 5.82 -7.77 -24.59
C ALA A 303 4.89 -8.90 -24.13
N THR A 304 5.04 -9.37 -22.88
CA THR A 304 4.16 -10.38 -22.28
C THR A 304 2.71 -9.86 -22.20
N TRP A 305 2.51 -8.60 -21.81
CA TRP A 305 1.19 -7.95 -21.83
C TRP A 305 0.63 -7.78 -23.24
N ALA A 306 1.45 -7.41 -24.23
CA ALA A 306 1.01 -7.29 -25.62
C ALA A 306 0.57 -8.64 -26.22
N ALA A 307 1.32 -9.70 -25.96
CA ALA A 307 0.97 -11.06 -26.35
C ALA A 307 -0.32 -11.52 -25.67
N HIS A 308 -0.45 -11.26 -24.36
CA HIS A 308 -1.67 -11.48 -23.61
C HIS A 308 -2.88 -10.80 -24.25
N ASP A 309 -2.78 -9.51 -24.53
CA ASP A 309 -3.89 -8.73 -25.05
C ASP A 309 -4.35 -9.22 -26.41
N SER A 310 -3.42 -9.67 -27.23
CA SER A 310 -3.69 -10.16 -28.59
C SER A 310 -4.29 -11.56 -28.61
N LEU A 311 -3.90 -12.43 -27.67
CA LEU A 311 -4.19 -13.87 -27.74
C LEU A 311 -5.17 -14.36 -26.68
N LEU A 312 -5.21 -13.72 -25.52
CA LEU A 312 -5.79 -14.27 -24.29
C LEU A 312 -6.84 -13.36 -23.64
N SER A 313 -6.86 -12.07 -23.97
CA SER A 313 -7.76 -11.08 -23.34
C SER A 313 -9.25 -11.42 -23.50
N GLY A 314 -9.64 -12.04 -24.62
CA GLY A 314 -11.03 -12.46 -24.86
C GLY A 314 -11.49 -13.62 -23.97
N LEU A 315 -10.56 -14.44 -23.46
CA LEU A 315 -10.85 -15.60 -22.63
C LEU A 315 -10.74 -15.29 -21.13
N PHE A 316 -9.80 -14.42 -20.77
CA PHE A 316 -9.38 -14.22 -19.38
C PHE A 316 -9.52 -12.76 -18.89
N GLY A 317 -10.06 -11.89 -19.75
CA GLY A 317 -10.19 -10.46 -19.50
C GLY A 317 -8.90 -9.71 -19.77
N SER A 318 -9.01 -8.41 -20.01
CA SER A 318 -7.87 -7.51 -20.27
C SER A 318 -7.06 -7.16 -19.02
N GLY A 319 -7.46 -7.63 -17.84
CA GLY A 319 -6.94 -7.17 -16.55
C GLY A 319 -7.43 -5.76 -16.16
N CYS A 320 -8.14 -5.05 -17.04
CA CYS A 320 -8.58 -3.67 -16.85
C CYS A 320 -10.08 -3.55 -16.55
N SER A 321 -10.83 -4.61 -16.84
CA SER A 321 -12.24 -4.74 -16.53
C SER A 321 -12.59 -6.20 -16.26
N ASN A 322 -13.54 -6.43 -15.36
CA ASN A 322 -14.12 -7.75 -15.15
C ASN A 322 -15.28 -8.04 -16.12
N VAL A 323 -15.72 -7.03 -16.88
CA VAL A 323 -16.69 -7.19 -17.98
C VAL A 323 -15.95 -7.80 -19.17
N GLY A 324 -16.38 -8.98 -19.62
CA GLY A 324 -15.83 -9.63 -20.82
C GLY A 324 -16.03 -8.78 -22.08
N PRO A 325 -15.38 -9.12 -23.21
CA PRO A 325 -15.65 -8.44 -24.48
C PRO A 325 -17.15 -8.50 -24.74
N ARG A 326 -17.78 -7.34 -24.99
CA ARG A 326 -19.16 -7.31 -25.46
C ARG A 326 -19.21 -8.06 -26.81
N PRO A 327 -20.21 -8.94 -27.02
CA PRO A 327 -20.38 -9.64 -28.28
C PRO A 327 -20.59 -8.67 -29.44
#